data_AF-A0A2W4SG98-F1
#
_entry.id   AF-A0A2W4SG98-F1
#
_cell.length_a   1.000
_cell.length_b   1.000
_cell.length_c   1.000
_cell.angle_alpha   90.00
_cell.angle_beta   90.00
_cell.angle_gamma   90.00
#
_symmetry.space_group_name_H-M   'P 1'
#
loop_
_entity.id
_entity.type
_entity.pdbx_description
1 polymer ?
#
loop_
_entity_poly.entity_id
_entity_poly.type
_entity_poly.pdbx_seq_one_letter_code
_entity_poly.pdbx_strand_id
1 'polypeptide(L)' 'MLVLERRDEACNMARFYVLAIEPTLFGDTALIREWARIGVNGRRRLDLHAGHAESLDVWLTRKLARGYRLR' A
#
# COMPACT_ATOMS: atom_id res chain seq x y z
N MET A 1 3.74 5.87 6.96
CA MET A 1 2.64 5.03 6.40
C MET A 1 1.71 5.92 5.59
N LEU A 2 1.21 5.44 4.46
CA LEU A 2 0.19 6.09 3.63
C LEU A 2 -1.03 5.18 3.54
N VAL A 3 -2.20 5.77 3.67
CA VAL A 3 -3.48 5.09 3.48
C VAL A 3 -4.13 5.65 2.23
N LEU A 4 -4.53 4.76 1.34
CA LEU A 4 -5.13 5.08 0.06
C LEU A 4 -6.49 4.43 -0.03
N GLU A 5 -7.47 5.14 -0.56
CA GLU A 5 -8.80 4.61 -0.85
C GLU A 5 -9.13 4.74 -2.33
N ARG A 6 -9.83 3.74 -2.87
CA ARG A 6 -10.49 3.83 -4.17
C ARG A 6 -11.96 3.48 -3.99
N ARG A 7 -12.82 4.47 -4.25
CA ARG A 7 -14.28 4.34 -4.23
C ARG A 7 -14.83 4.69 -5.60
N ASP A 8 -15.69 3.83 -6.13
CA ASP A 8 -16.44 4.03 -7.37
C ASP A 8 -17.73 3.19 -7.26
N GLU A 9 -18.84 3.89 -7.03
CA GLU A 9 -20.14 3.28 -6.77
C GLU A 9 -20.72 2.60 -8.02
N ALA A 10 -20.49 3.17 -9.20
CA ALA A 10 -20.96 2.61 -10.47
C ALA A 10 -20.36 1.22 -10.74
N CYS A 11 -19.18 0.94 -10.19
CA CYS A 11 -18.49 -0.34 -10.32
C CYS A 11 -18.54 -1.22 -9.05
N ASN A 12 -19.33 -0.88 -8.03
CA ASN A 12 -19.32 -1.53 -6.70
C ASN A 12 -17.88 -1.70 -6.15
N MET A 13 -17.12 -0.62 -6.24
CA MET A 13 -15.71 -0.56 -5.94
C MET A 13 -15.50 0.21 -4.63
N ALA A 14 -15.10 -0.48 -3.57
CA ALA A 14 -14.68 0.14 -2.33
C ALA A 14 -13.46 -0.63 -1.82
N ARG A 15 -12.26 -0.11 -2.06
CA ARG A 15 -10.98 -0.77 -1.72
C ARG A 15 -10.05 0.19 -0.99
N PHE A 16 -9.23 -0.37 -0.11
CA PHE A 16 -8.12 0.35 0.51
C PHE A 16 -6.79 -0.24 0.08
N TYR A 17 -5.75 0.58 0.19
CA TYR A 17 -4.37 0.18 0.04
C TYR A 17 -3.53 0.91 1.09
N VAL A 18 -2.72 0.19 1.87
CA VAL A 18 -1.78 0.76 2.83
C VAL A 18 -0.36 0.52 2.31
N LEU A 19 0.47 1.56 2.39
CA LEU A 19 1.90 1.50 2.11
C LEU A 19 2.66 1.98 3.34
N ALA A 20 3.59 1.18 3.86
CA ALA A 20 4.47 1.60 4.94
C ALA A 20 5.89 1.13 4.69
N ILE A 21 6.84 1.94 5.12
CA ILE A 21 8.24 1.54 5.22
C ILE A 21 8.50 1.33 6.70
N GLU A 22 8.97 0.14 7.07
CA GLU A 22 9.34 -0.21 8.44
C GLU A 22 10.77 -0.75 8.49
N PRO A 23 11.54 -0.39 9.54
CA PRO A 23 12.84 -1.00 9.76
C PRO A 23 12.66 -2.47 10.14
N THR A 24 13.59 -3.30 9.71
CA THR A 24 13.67 -4.71 10.11
C THR A 24 14.63 -4.87 11.30
N LEU A 25 14.53 -5.99 12.00
CA LEU A 25 15.42 -6.33 13.11
C LEU A 25 16.91 -6.44 12.72
N PHE A 26 17.20 -6.56 11.43
CA PHE A 26 18.56 -6.78 10.91
C PHE A 26 19.17 -5.52 10.28
N GLY A 27 18.55 -4.35 10.47
CA GLY A 27 19.05 -3.08 9.93
C GLY A 27 18.66 -2.80 8.47
N ASP A 28 18.01 -3.75 7.81
CA ASP A 28 17.38 -3.55 6.50
C ASP A 28 16.03 -2.82 6.62
N THR A 29 15.48 -2.42 5.49
CA THR A 29 14.17 -1.78 5.39
C THR A 29 13.17 -2.68 4.65
N ALA A 30 11.94 -2.75 5.14
CA ALA A 30 10.87 -3.50 4.51
C ALA A 30 9.75 -2.58 4.00
N LEU A 31 9.26 -2.87 2.80
CA LEU A 31 8.01 -2.29 2.29
C LEU A 31 6.84 -3.18 2.71
N ILE A 32 5.92 -2.62 3.48
CA ILE A 32 4.66 -3.25 3.84
C ILE A 32 3.57 -2.74 2.91
N ARG A 33 2.81 -3.70 2.37
CA ARG A 33 1.67 -3.46 1.49
C ARG A 33 0.47 -4.20 2.06
N GLU A 34 -0.61 -3.48 2.35
CA GLU A 34 -1.88 -4.08 2.76
C GLU A 34 -3.00 -3.66 1.81
N TRP A 35 -3.91 -4.57 1.49
CA TRP A 35 -5.04 -4.24 0.62
C TRP A 35 -6.24 -5.14 0.85
N ALA A 36 -7.43 -4.56 0.70
CA ALA A 36 -8.69 -5.29 0.72
C ALA A 36 -9.84 -4.45 0.14
N ARG A 37 -11.04 -5.02 0.18
CA ARG A 37 -12.27 -4.21 0.16
C ARG A 37 -12.45 -3.52 1.52
N ILE A 38 -13.06 -2.34 1.53
CA ILE A 38 -13.33 -1.62 2.77
C ILE A 38 -14.36 -2.42 3.59
N GLY A 39 -14.08 -2.62 4.89
CA GLY A 39 -14.94 -3.38 5.80
C GLY A 39 -14.64 -4.89 5.87
N VAL A 40 -13.59 -5.39 5.22
CA VAL A 40 -13.16 -6.80 5.33
C VAL A 40 -11.68 -6.92 5.68
N ASN A 41 -11.30 -8.07 6.24
CA ASN A 41 -9.89 -8.39 6.50
C ASN A 41 -9.11 -8.50 5.18
N GLY A 42 -7.98 -7.81 5.13
CA GLY A 42 -7.14 -7.70 3.94
C GLY A 42 -6.08 -8.76 3.81
N ARG A 43 -5.31 -8.62 2.72
CA ARG A 43 -4.03 -9.29 2.56
C ARG A 43 -2.93 -8.31 2.95
N ARG A 44 -1.98 -8.78 3.73
CA ARG A 44 -0.74 -8.06 4.05
C ARG A 44 0.43 -8.78 3.40
N ARG A 45 1.33 -8.02 2.79
CA ARG A 45 2.58 -8.50 2.23
C ARG A 45 3.72 -7.61 2.71
N LEU A 46 4.81 -8.26 3.08
CA LEU A 46 6.06 -7.64 3.46
C LEU A 46 7.10 -8.00 2.40
N ASP A 47 7.69 -6.99 1.78
CA ASP A 47 8.78 -7.15 0.82
C ASP A 47 10.06 -6.62 1.48
N LEU A 48 11.00 -7.54 1.73
CA LEU A 48 12.32 -7.22 2.27
C LEU A 48 13.19 -6.66 1.14
N HIS A 49 13.91 -5.59 1.44
CA HIS A 49 14.86 -5.00 0.51
C HIS A 49 16.23 -4.90 1.18
N ALA A 50 17.21 -5.63 0.63
CA ALA A 50 18.61 -5.45 0.98
C ALA A 50 19.08 -4.12 0.36
N GLY A 51 19.16 -3.06 1.17
CA GLY A 51 19.49 -1.70 0.72
C GLY A 51 18.29 -0.79 0.50
N HIS A 52 18.28 -0.01 -0.59
CA HIS A 52 17.20 0.95 -0.86
C HIS A 52 15.92 0.21 -1.29
N ALA A 53 14.93 0.17 -0.39
CA ALA A 53 13.60 -0.34 -0.71
C ALA A 53 13.00 0.37 -1.94
N GLU A 54 12.20 -0.35 -2.74
CA GLU A 54 11.38 0.32 -3.77
C GLU A 54 10.61 1.45 -3.06
N SER A 55 10.90 2.70 -3.44
CA SER A 55 10.39 3.85 -2.68
C SER A 55 8.86 3.78 -2.58
N LEU A 56 8.37 4.18 -1.40
CA LEU A 56 6.97 4.50 -1.15
C LEU A 56 6.35 5.31 -2.32
N ASP A 57 7.13 6.21 -2.91
CA ASP A 57 6.73 7.10 -4.01
C ASP A 57 6.42 6.35 -5.31
N VAL A 58 7.19 5.29 -5.61
CA VAL A 58 6.97 4.47 -6.80
C VAL A 58 5.63 3.75 -6.67
N TRP A 59 5.35 3.17 -5.51
CA TRP A 59 4.07 2.52 -5.24
C TRP A 59 2.92 3.51 -5.18
N LEU A 60 3.12 4.65 -4.54
CA LEU A 60 2.14 5.72 -4.48
C LEU A 60 1.73 6.15 -5.89
N THR A 61 2.70 6.51 -6.74
CA THR A 61 2.47 6.93 -8.12
C THR A 61 1.71 5.86 -8.92
N ARG A 62 2.13 4.59 -8.81
CA ARG A 62 1.44 3.45 -9.46
C ARG A 62 -0.02 3.32 -9.01
N LYS A 63 -0.35 3.62 -7.74
CA LYS A 63 -1.72 3.50 -7.20
C LYS A 63 -2.58 4.72 -7.50
N LEU A 64 -2.01 5.92 -7.48
CA LEU A 64 -2.69 7.14 -7.91
C LEU A 64 -3.17 7.01 -9.36
N ALA A 65 -2.32 6.48 -10.26
CA ALA A 65 -2.68 6.20 -11.64
C ALA A 65 -3.83 5.17 -11.80
N ARG A 66 -4.12 4.37 -10.77
CA ARG A 66 -5.22 3.41 -10.74
C ARG A 66 -6.50 3.97 -10.10
N GLY A 67 -6.55 5.28 -9.83
CA GLY A 67 -7.69 5.95 -9.22
C GLY A 67 -7.78 5.80 -7.71
N TYR A 68 -6.71 5.35 -7.04
CA TYR A 68 -6.61 5.49 -5.59
C TYR A 68 -6.33 6.95 -5.24
N ARG A 69 -6.84 7.40 -4.10
CA ARG A 69 -6.60 8.72 -3.54
C ARG A 69 -6.04 8.58 -2.14
N LEU A 70 -5.14 9.48 -1.76
CA LEU A 70 -4.66 9.53 -0.39
C LEU A 70 -5.84 9.88 0.52
N ARG A 71 -5.95 9.17 1.65
CA ARG A 71 -6.97 9.39 2.67
C ARG A 71 -6.44 10.32 3.75
#